data_AF-A0A816XA67-F1
#
_entry.id   AF-A0A816XA67-F1
#
_cell.length_a   1.000
_cell.length_b   1.000
_cell.length_c   1.000
_cell.angle_alpha   90.00
_cell.angle_beta   90.00
_cell.angle_gamma   90.00
#
_symmetry.space_group_name_H-M   'P 1'
#
loop_
_entity.id
_entity.type
_entity.pdbx_description
1 polymer ?
#
loop_
_entity_poly.entity_id
_entity_poly.type
_entity_poly.pdbx_seq_one_letter_code
_entity_poly.pdbx_strand_id
1 'polypeptide(L)'
;MRLILIFVIMCGFYNETYGEVSLDIDKKLRTLNKPALETIKSEDGDVIDCIDIYKQHAFDHPALRNHKIQMKPSAEFDAKTTTIPNNGSSKPITSQIWSKSGNCPVGTIPVRRVRREDIMRASSPSHFGRKTHHRYSFLDNALQHKANFNLTAKRLREPRSNNRSVNPSVFGDSRTRLFAYWTKDAYTKTGCINLLCSGFVQTTTKFALGAAIEPVSRARGDQYYMAFSMYLDPNSGNWWLTCGNNVMGYWPGTLFSGLKHSATAVQWGGEVYSPNGIMKKPHTRTPMGSGNWASSLWSRACFHTNLRIKDFSLQVKYPQYLGEYVDEHNCYSTKLHRDTYKAEPRFYFGGPGQNPLCP
;
A
#
# COMPACT_ATOMS: atom_id res chain seq x y z
N MET A 1 -63.61 -36.11 25.32
CA MET A 1 -63.34 -34.97 24.43
C MET A 1 -61.84 -34.96 24.13
N ARG A 2 -61.40 -35.47 22.96
CA ARG A 2 -59.97 -35.50 22.61
C ARG A 2 -59.64 -34.20 21.87
N LEU A 3 -58.90 -33.32 22.54
CA LEU A 3 -58.42 -32.05 21.99
C LEU A 3 -57.25 -32.34 21.04
N ILE A 4 -57.45 -32.14 19.73
CA ILE A 4 -56.38 -32.22 18.74
C ILE A 4 -55.81 -30.81 18.56
N LEU A 5 -54.62 -30.57 19.10
CA LEU A 5 -53.85 -29.35 18.89
C LEU A 5 -53.03 -29.52 17.61
N ILE A 6 -53.45 -28.84 16.54
CA ILE A 6 -52.67 -28.73 15.29
C ILE A 6 -51.66 -27.60 15.48
N PHE A 7 -50.38 -27.96 15.64
CA PHE A 7 -49.28 -27.00 15.53
C PHE A 7 -48.94 -26.80 14.05
N VAL A 8 -49.35 -25.65 13.50
CA VAL A 8 -48.85 -25.19 12.19
C VAL A 8 -47.44 -24.63 12.43
N ILE A 9 -46.41 -25.43 12.11
CA ILE A 9 -45.04 -24.93 12.04
C ILE A 9 -44.94 -24.08 10.77
N MET A 10 -45.14 -22.77 10.93
CA MET A 10 -44.73 -21.79 9.92
C MET A 10 -43.19 -21.80 9.89
N CYS A 11 -42.60 -22.61 9.02
CA CYS A 11 -41.21 -22.42 8.61
C CYS A 11 -41.14 -21.12 7.81
N GLY A 12 -40.96 -20.00 8.51
CA GLY A 12 -40.48 -18.78 7.90
C GLY A 12 -39.07 -19.02 7.38
N PHE A 13 -38.92 -19.12 6.06
CA PHE A 13 -37.61 -19.04 5.43
C PHE A 13 -37.04 -17.64 5.69
N TYR A 14 -36.24 -17.49 6.76
CA TYR A 14 -35.36 -16.34 6.96
C TYR A 14 -34.28 -16.37 5.87
N ASN A 15 -34.59 -15.82 4.69
CA ASN A 15 -33.68 -15.70 3.55
C ASN A 15 -33.33 -14.24 3.19
N GLU A 16 -33.89 -13.25 3.89
CA GLU A 16 -33.71 -11.83 3.52
C GLU A 16 -32.27 -11.33 3.73
N THR A 17 -31.61 -11.71 4.83
CA THR A 17 -30.27 -11.21 5.15
C THR A 17 -29.17 -11.76 4.23
N TYR A 18 -29.33 -12.97 3.70
CA TYR A 18 -28.35 -13.57 2.78
C TYR A 18 -28.47 -12.98 1.37
N GLY A 19 -29.69 -12.60 0.95
CA GLY A 19 -29.95 -11.97 -0.35
C GLY A 19 -29.37 -10.57 -0.48
N GLU A 20 -29.55 -9.72 0.54
CA GLU A 20 -29.10 -8.33 0.54
C GLU A 20 -27.56 -8.22 0.53
N VAL A 21 -26.87 -8.98 1.39
CA VAL A 21 -25.39 -8.99 1.43
C VAL A 21 -24.80 -9.48 0.10
N SER A 22 -25.43 -10.47 -0.52
CA SER A 22 -25.01 -11.00 -1.82
C SER A 22 -25.11 -9.94 -2.94
N LEU A 23 -26.21 -9.18 -2.96
CA LEU A 23 -26.46 -8.09 -3.93
C LEU A 23 -25.46 -6.94 -3.77
N ASP A 24 -25.15 -6.56 -2.52
CA ASP A 24 -24.17 -5.51 -2.22
C ASP A 24 -22.76 -5.87 -2.69
N ILE A 25 -22.38 -7.14 -2.51
CA ILE A 25 -21.10 -7.64 -3.01
C ILE A 25 -21.07 -7.59 -4.54
N ASP A 26 -22.13 -8.03 -5.22
CA ASP A 26 -22.18 -8.02 -6.68
C ASP A 26 -22.14 -6.59 -7.24
N LYS A 27 -22.83 -5.64 -6.59
CA LYS A 27 -22.75 -4.22 -6.92
C LYS A 27 -21.33 -3.68 -6.73
N LYS A 28 -20.66 -4.06 -5.65
CA LYS A 28 -19.27 -3.65 -5.37
C LYS A 28 -18.30 -4.24 -6.40
N LEU A 29 -18.43 -5.52 -6.76
CA LEU A 29 -17.62 -6.17 -7.79
C LEU A 29 -17.75 -5.48 -9.15
N ARG A 30 -18.98 -5.17 -9.58
CA ARG A 30 -19.22 -4.43 -10.84
C ARG A 30 -18.57 -3.04 -10.85
N THR A 31 -18.47 -2.41 -9.68
CA THR A 31 -17.81 -1.10 -9.55
C THR A 31 -16.29 -1.23 -9.60
N LEU A 32 -15.74 -2.26 -8.94
CA LEU A 32 -14.29 -2.46 -8.78
C LEU A 32 -13.62 -3.12 -9.99
N ASN A 33 -14.35 -3.93 -10.76
CA ASN A 33 -13.81 -4.62 -11.93
C ASN A 33 -14.33 -3.96 -13.21
N LYS A 34 -13.48 -3.19 -13.88
CA LYS A 34 -13.80 -2.58 -15.17
C LYS A 34 -13.73 -3.63 -16.29
N PRO A 35 -14.39 -3.39 -17.43
CA PRO A 35 -14.25 -4.25 -18.60
C PRO A 35 -12.78 -4.37 -19.01
N ALA A 36 -12.28 -5.61 -19.04
CA ALA A 36 -10.92 -5.92 -19.47
C ALA A 36 -10.89 -6.07 -20.99
N LEU A 37 -9.89 -5.48 -21.64
CA LEU A 37 -9.58 -5.77 -23.04
C LEU A 37 -8.81 -7.09 -23.18
N GLU A 38 -8.03 -7.42 -22.16
CA GLU A 38 -7.28 -8.66 -22.05
C GLU A 38 -7.17 -9.06 -20.58
N THR A 39 -7.12 -10.36 -20.30
CA THR A 39 -6.94 -10.89 -18.94
C THR A 39 -5.76 -11.83 -18.91
N ILE A 40 -4.82 -11.56 -18.01
CA ILE A 40 -3.63 -12.37 -17.77
C ILE A 40 -3.82 -13.16 -16.47
N LYS A 41 -3.65 -14.48 -16.55
CA LYS A 41 -3.65 -15.36 -15.37
C LYS A 41 -2.22 -15.60 -14.92
N SER A 42 -1.90 -15.17 -13.70
CA SER A 42 -0.59 -15.34 -13.10
C SER A 42 -0.45 -16.72 -12.45
N GLU A 43 0.76 -17.28 -12.45
CA GLU A 43 1.09 -18.55 -11.79
C GLU A 43 0.80 -18.54 -10.27
N ASP A 44 0.83 -17.37 -9.67
CA ASP A 44 0.57 -17.18 -8.24
C ASP A 44 -0.94 -17.14 -7.93
N GLY A 45 -1.78 -17.22 -8.95
CA GLY A 45 -3.23 -17.17 -8.83
C GLY A 45 -3.80 -15.77 -8.92
N ASP A 46 -3.00 -14.69 -9.03
CA ASP A 46 -3.56 -13.38 -9.36
C ASP A 46 -4.15 -13.38 -10.79
N VAL A 47 -5.19 -12.58 -10.99
CA VAL A 47 -5.75 -12.30 -12.32
C VAL A 47 -5.58 -10.81 -12.56
N ILE A 48 -4.90 -10.47 -13.65
CA ILE A 48 -4.62 -9.09 -14.05
C ILE A 48 -5.48 -8.75 -15.25
N ASP A 49 -6.30 -7.73 -15.13
CA ASP A 49 -7.11 -7.18 -16.20
C ASP A 49 -6.42 -5.98 -16.82
N CYS A 50 -6.19 -6.04 -18.13
CA CYS A 50 -5.70 -4.93 -18.92
C CYS A 50 -6.88 -4.05 -19.28
N ILE A 51 -7.00 -2.91 -18.60
CA ILE A 51 -8.11 -1.97 -18.77
C ILE A 51 -7.64 -0.83 -19.67
N ASP A 52 -8.47 -0.43 -20.62
CA ASP A 52 -8.28 0.78 -21.43
C ASP A 52 -7.88 1.97 -20.53
N ILE A 53 -6.77 2.63 -20.86
CA ILE A 53 -6.21 3.71 -20.03
C ILE A 53 -7.21 4.84 -19.80
N TYR A 54 -8.16 5.08 -20.71
CA TYR A 54 -9.21 6.10 -20.59
C TYR A 54 -10.45 5.61 -19.80
N LYS A 55 -10.54 4.33 -19.46
CA LYS A 55 -11.65 3.73 -18.69
C LYS A 55 -11.24 3.29 -17.28
N GLN A 56 -10.03 3.66 -16.85
CA GLN A 56 -9.51 3.34 -15.53
C GLN A 56 -10.31 3.99 -14.39
N HIS A 57 -10.18 3.43 -13.18
CA HIS A 57 -10.90 3.87 -11.97
C HIS A 57 -10.71 5.35 -11.66
N ALA A 58 -9.58 5.96 -12.06
CA ALA A 58 -9.32 7.38 -11.85
C ALA A 58 -10.50 8.27 -12.25
N PHE A 59 -11.13 7.97 -13.39
CA PHE A 59 -12.14 8.81 -14.03
C PHE A 59 -13.56 8.63 -13.50
N ASP A 60 -13.76 7.67 -12.58
CA ASP A 60 -15.00 7.64 -11.79
C ASP A 60 -15.06 8.82 -10.80
N HIS A 61 -13.93 9.50 -10.56
CA HIS A 61 -13.90 10.70 -9.75
C HIS A 61 -14.55 11.87 -10.50
N PRO A 62 -15.55 12.57 -9.95
CA PRO A 62 -16.25 13.65 -10.65
C PRO A 62 -15.34 14.75 -11.19
N ALA A 63 -14.28 15.10 -10.45
CA ALA A 63 -13.32 16.12 -10.86
C ALA A 63 -12.40 15.68 -12.03
N LEU A 64 -12.39 14.40 -12.42
CA LEU A 64 -11.48 13.86 -13.42
C LEU A 64 -12.17 13.35 -14.69
N ARG A 65 -13.48 13.51 -14.86
CA ARG A 65 -14.23 12.94 -16.00
C ARG A 65 -13.66 13.29 -17.38
N ASN A 66 -13.14 14.50 -17.55
CA ASN A 66 -12.56 15.00 -18.79
C ASN A 66 -11.05 15.27 -18.66
N HIS A 67 -10.40 14.60 -17.71
CA HIS A 67 -9.00 14.85 -17.39
C HIS A 67 -8.09 14.37 -18.54
N LYS A 68 -7.22 15.25 -19.03
CA LYS A 68 -6.22 14.92 -20.04
C LYS A 68 -5.07 14.16 -19.40
N ILE A 69 -4.87 12.90 -19.81
CA ILE A 69 -3.76 12.08 -19.30
C ILE A 69 -2.42 12.68 -19.71
N GLN A 70 -1.55 12.87 -18.73
CA GLN A 70 -0.12 13.12 -18.93
C GLN A 70 0.62 11.79 -18.78
N MET A 71 1.50 11.45 -19.73
CA MET A 71 2.25 10.18 -19.70
C MET A 71 3.59 10.30 -18.98
N LYS A 72 4.09 11.52 -18.82
CA LYS A 72 5.35 11.82 -18.15
C LYS A 72 5.25 13.15 -17.40
N PRO A 73 6.03 13.34 -16.32
CA PRO A 73 6.19 14.62 -15.67
C PRO A 73 6.75 15.67 -16.64
N SER A 74 6.45 16.95 -16.39
CA SER A 74 7.04 18.05 -17.15
C SER A 74 8.39 18.51 -16.58
N ALA A 75 8.60 18.30 -15.28
CA ALA A 75 9.87 18.53 -14.60
C ALA A 75 10.43 17.20 -14.10
N GLU A 76 11.68 16.90 -14.46
CA GLU A 76 12.34 15.70 -13.95
C GLU A 76 12.68 15.87 -12.46
N PHE A 77 12.49 14.78 -11.72
CA PHE A 77 13.07 14.64 -10.40
C PHE A 77 14.45 14.04 -10.60
N ASP A 78 15.48 14.90 -10.69
CA ASP A 78 16.88 14.51 -10.79
C ASP A 78 17.38 13.84 -9.50
N ALA A 79 16.76 12.74 -9.09
CA ALA A 79 17.37 11.83 -8.15
C ALA A 79 18.58 11.23 -8.88
N LYS A 80 19.78 11.65 -8.47
CA LYS A 80 21.03 11.01 -8.90
C LYS A 80 20.83 9.50 -8.92
N THR A 81 21.11 8.89 -10.06
CA THR A 81 21.01 7.45 -10.31
C THR A 81 21.52 6.72 -9.10
N THR A 82 20.71 5.81 -8.56
CA THR A 82 20.93 5.04 -7.33
C THR A 82 22.30 4.35 -7.32
N THR A 83 23.38 5.06 -6.98
CA THR A 83 24.64 4.43 -6.55
C THR A 83 24.44 4.05 -5.10
N ILE A 84 23.76 2.92 -4.88
CA ILE A 84 23.82 2.24 -3.59
C ILE A 84 25.31 1.98 -3.35
N PRO A 85 25.90 2.45 -2.22
CA PRO A 85 27.28 2.16 -1.92
C PRO A 85 27.48 0.64 -1.94
N ASN A 86 28.48 0.18 -2.70
CA ASN A 86 28.87 -1.22 -2.96
C ASN A 86 29.21 -2.06 -1.71
N ASN A 87 28.79 -1.64 -0.50
CA ASN A 87 28.97 -2.38 0.74
C ASN A 87 27.98 -3.56 0.91
N GLY A 88 27.19 -3.91 -0.12
CA GLY A 88 26.33 -5.09 -0.15
C GLY A 88 25.56 -5.25 -1.46
N SER A 89 25.45 -6.47 -2.00
CA SER A 89 24.87 -6.81 -3.30
C SER A 89 23.33 -6.77 -3.35
N SER A 90 22.72 -5.64 -2.96
CA SER A 90 21.28 -5.46 -3.13
C SER A 90 20.91 -5.36 -4.61
N LYS A 91 19.92 -6.15 -5.05
CA LYS A 91 19.46 -6.19 -6.45
C LYS A 91 18.12 -5.45 -6.61
N PRO A 92 17.92 -4.68 -7.69
CA PRO A 92 16.62 -4.02 -7.93
C PRO A 92 15.54 -5.06 -8.27
N ILE A 93 14.32 -4.83 -7.77
CA ILE A 93 13.12 -5.55 -8.22
C ILE A 93 12.59 -4.81 -9.45
N THR A 94 12.65 -5.47 -10.61
CA THR A 94 12.26 -4.87 -11.89
C THR A 94 10.92 -5.40 -12.43
N SER A 95 10.35 -6.42 -11.79
CA SER A 95 9.17 -7.14 -12.29
C SER A 95 8.28 -7.65 -11.16
N GLN A 96 7.03 -7.96 -11.50
CA GLN A 96 6.06 -8.64 -10.64
C GLN A 96 5.80 -10.06 -11.14
N ILE A 97 5.28 -10.94 -10.28
CA ILE A 97 5.13 -12.37 -10.64
C ILE A 97 4.28 -12.54 -11.91
N TRP A 98 3.18 -11.80 -12.02
CA TRP A 98 2.26 -11.87 -13.17
C TRP A 98 2.90 -11.51 -14.51
N SER A 99 3.97 -10.72 -14.51
CA SER A 99 4.65 -10.30 -15.76
C SER A 99 5.37 -11.47 -16.45
N LYS A 100 5.57 -12.61 -15.77
CA LYS A 100 6.05 -13.85 -16.38
C LYS A 100 5.00 -14.47 -17.32
N SER A 101 3.72 -14.21 -17.08
CA SER A 101 2.60 -14.76 -17.87
C SER A 101 2.22 -13.90 -19.08
N GLY A 102 2.82 -12.72 -19.24
CA GLY A 102 2.50 -11.80 -20.34
C GLY A 102 2.60 -10.33 -19.93
N ASN A 103 2.20 -9.45 -20.85
CA ASN A 103 2.20 -8.01 -20.66
C ASN A 103 0.89 -7.41 -21.17
N CYS A 104 0.44 -6.33 -20.54
CA CYS A 104 -0.72 -5.61 -21.05
C CYS A 104 -0.39 -4.82 -22.32
N PRO A 105 -1.31 -4.78 -23.31
CA PRO A 105 -1.08 -4.08 -24.58
C PRO A 105 -0.96 -2.57 -24.40
N VAL A 106 -0.32 -1.91 -25.38
CA VAL A 106 -0.19 -0.45 -25.41
C VAL A 106 -1.58 0.20 -25.39
N GLY A 107 -1.74 1.28 -24.60
CA GLY A 107 -3.02 1.95 -24.40
C GLY A 107 -3.86 1.36 -23.27
N THR A 108 -3.32 0.39 -22.51
CA THR A 108 -4.00 -0.18 -21.34
C THR A 108 -3.16 -0.05 -20.07
N ILE A 109 -3.78 -0.36 -18.92
CA ILE A 109 -3.12 -0.47 -17.63
C ILE A 109 -3.46 -1.81 -16.96
N PRO A 110 -2.49 -2.47 -16.29
CA PRO A 110 -2.73 -3.69 -15.55
C PRO A 110 -3.37 -3.39 -14.20
N VAL A 111 -4.50 -4.03 -13.93
CA VAL A 111 -5.21 -3.92 -12.65
C VAL A 111 -5.50 -5.31 -12.11
N ARG A 112 -5.15 -5.55 -10.84
CA ARG A 112 -5.49 -6.82 -10.19
C ARG A 112 -7.00 -6.92 -9.99
N ARG A 113 -7.62 -7.96 -10.54
CA ARG A 113 -9.04 -8.25 -10.39
C ARG A 113 -9.39 -8.50 -8.92
N VAL A 114 -10.49 -7.91 -8.48
CA VAL A 114 -11.08 -8.16 -7.16
C VAL A 114 -12.04 -9.32 -7.24
N ARG A 115 -11.91 -10.30 -6.35
CA ARG A 115 -12.80 -11.47 -6.31
C ARG A 115 -13.89 -11.32 -5.27
N ARG A 116 -14.96 -12.12 -5.40
CA ARG A 116 -16.03 -12.20 -4.40
C ARG A 116 -15.46 -12.58 -3.03
N GLU A 117 -14.54 -13.54 -3.02
CA GLU A 117 -13.82 -13.97 -1.81
C GLU A 117 -13.09 -12.82 -1.13
N ASP A 118 -12.55 -11.86 -1.92
CA ASP A 118 -11.80 -10.73 -1.39
C ASP A 118 -12.70 -9.83 -0.56
N ILE A 119 -13.88 -9.53 -1.07
CA ILE A 119 -14.85 -8.67 -0.40
C ILE A 119 -15.43 -9.36 0.84
N MET A 120 -15.68 -10.67 0.76
CA MET A 120 -16.21 -11.47 1.86
C MET A 120 -15.31 -11.53 3.09
N ARG A 121 -14.00 -11.27 2.94
CA ARG A 121 -13.05 -11.22 4.07
C ARG A 121 -13.06 -9.88 4.82
N ALA A 122 -13.67 -8.84 4.26
CA ALA A 122 -13.83 -7.57 4.96
C ALA A 122 -15.00 -7.63 5.95
N SER A 123 -15.00 -6.72 6.93
CA SER A 123 -16.12 -6.57 7.86
C SER A 123 -17.44 -6.22 7.16
N SER A 124 -17.35 -5.48 6.05
CA SER A 124 -18.47 -5.20 5.16
C SER A 124 -17.97 -4.90 3.73
N PRO A 125 -18.83 -5.03 2.70
CA PRO A 125 -18.48 -4.63 1.34
C PRO A 125 -18.06 -3.15 1.20
N SER A 126 -18.62 -2.28 2.05
CA SER A 126 -18.29 -0.85 2.07
C SER A 126 -16.94 -0.55 2.72
N HIS A 127 -16.45 -1.42 3.62
CA HIS A 127 -15.15 -1.30 4.27
C HIS A 127 -14.01 -1.97 3.49
N PHE A 128 -14.30 -2.77 2.46
CA PHE A 128 -13.27 -3.44 1.67
C PHE A 128 -12.22 -2.45 1.13
N GLY A 129 -10.95 -2.68 1.49
CA GLY A 129 -9.81 -1.86 1.07
C GLY A 129 -9.62 -0.54 1.82
N ARG A 130 -10.47 -0.19 2.79
CA ARG A 130 -10.34 1.00 3.63
C ARG A 130 -9.62 0.68 4.93
N LYS A 131 -8.82 1.63 5.45
CA LYS A 131 -8.30 1.55 6.82
C LYS A 131 -9.39 1.98 7.80
N THR A 132 -9.44 1.34 8.97
CA THR A 132 -10.31 1.79 10.06
C THR A 132 -9.81 3.13 10.58
N HIS A 133 -10.74 3.96 11.03
CA HIS A 133 -10.45 5.20 11.70
C HIS A 133 -9.66 4.99 12.99
N HIS A 134 -8.43 5.47 13.03
CA HIS A 134 -7.69 5.63 14.26
C HIS A 134 -7.21 7.07 14.39
N ARG A 135 -7.51 7.70 15.54
CA ARG A 135 -6.90 8.95 15.97
C ARG A 135 -5.47 8.62 16.44
N TYR A 136 -4.46 9.14 15.75
CA TYR A 136 -3.06 8.91 16.10
C TYR A 136 -2.61 9.93 17.15
N SER A 137 -2.50 9.54 18.43
CA SER A 137 -2.07 10.45 19.50
C SER A 137 -0.54 10.60 19.56
N PHE A 138 0.02 11.44 18.68
CA PHE A 138 1.29 12.20 18.81
C PHE A 138 1.53 13.08 17.57
N LEU A 139 1.04 12.63 16.40
CA LEU A 139 1.08 13.36 15.13
C LEU A 139 -0.10 14.32 14.93
N ASP A 140 -0.97 14.46 15.94
CA ASP A 140 -2.25 15.18 15.86
C ASP A 140 -2.11 16.68 15.49
N ASN A 141 -0.93 17.32 15.57
CA ASN A 141 -0.74 18.68 15.06
C ASN A 141 -0.12 18.76 13.65
N ALA A 142 0.71 17.77 13.24
CA ALA A 142 1.31 17.75 11.91
C ALA A 142 0.38 17.16 10.84
N LEU A 143 -0.54 16.27 11.25
CA LEU A 143 -1.49 15.56 10.40
C LEU A 143 -2.91 16.16 10.43
N GLN A 144 -3.18 17.19 11.23
CA GLN A 144 -4.56 17.58 11.56
C GLN A 144 -5.41 18.02 10.36
N HIS A 145 -4.85 18.29 9.16
CA HIS A 145 -5.62 18.75 8.00
C HIS A 145 -5.12 18.30 6.62
N LYS A 146 -4.31 17.23 6.44
CA LYS A 146 -3.61 17.02 5.15
C LYS A 146 -3.68 15.61 4.56
N ALA A 147 -3.76 15.56 3.23
CA ALA A 147 -3.73 14.34 2.44
C ALA A 147 -2.43 13.56 2.66
N ASN A 148 -2.49 12.23 2.53
CA ASN A 148 -1.37 11.33 2.76
C ASN A 148 -1.22 10.33 1.62
N PHE A 149 0.02 10.01 1.28
CA PHE A 149 0.40 8.90 0.40
C PHE A 149 1.25 7.91 1.18
N ASN A 150 0.89 6.63 1.16
CA ASN A 150 1.65 5.56 1.78
C ASN A 150 1.92 4.46 0.74
N LEU A 151 3.19 4.10 0.59
CA LEU A 151 3.65 3.00 -0.26
C LEU A 151 4.40 2.01 0.63
N THR A 152 4.01 0.74 0.58
CA THR A 152 4.68 -0.31 1.37
C THR A 152 4.83 -1.58 0.55
N ALA A 153 5.95 -2.28 0.70
CA ALA A 153 6.16 -3.66 0.28
C ALA A 153 6.59 -4.49 1.50
N LYS A 154 5.97 -5.64 1.76
CA LYS A 154 6.22 -6.44 2.99
C LYS A 154 6.25 -7.95 2.72
N ARG A 155 7.21 -8.73 3.22
CA ARG A 155 7.12 -10.21 3.27
C ARG A 155 7.22 -10.67 4.70
N LEU A 156 6.56 -11.79 5.02
CA LEU A 156 6.94 -12.64 6.15
C LEU A 156 6.91 -14.11 5.75
N ARG A 157 7.94 -14.87 6.17
CA ARG A 157 7.74 -16.24 6.67
C ARG A 157 8.95 -16.76 7.45
N GLU A 158 8.68 -17.44 8.56
CA GLU A 158 9.37 -18.65 8.99
C GLU A 158 8.35 -19.66 9.59
N PRO A 159 8.66 -20.97 9.63
CA PRO A 159 7.69 -22.04 9.73
C PRO A 159 7.44 -22.47 11.17
N ARG A 160 6.43 -21.88 11.81
CA ARG A 160 5.55 -22.48 12.83
C ARG A 160 4.73 -21.35 13.44
N SER A 161 3.41 -21.54 13.51
CA SER A 161 2.38 -20.58 13.88
C SER A 161 1.92 -19.63 12.77
N ASN A 162 0.62 -19.38 12.75
CA ASN A 162 -0.17 -18.67 11.75
C ASN A 162 0.14 -17.15 11.69
N ASN A 163 1.39 -16.79 11.42
CA ASN A 163 1.83 -15.39 11.33
C ASN A 163 1.46 -14.77 9.98
N ARG A 164 0.39 -13.96 10.00
CA ARG A 164 -0.12 -13.19 8.87
C ARG A 164 0.56 -11.82 8.80
N SER A 165 1.09 -11.44 7.62
CA SER A 165 1.02 -10.05 7.11
C SER A 165 1.58 -9.86 5.70
N VAL A 166 0.67 -9.75 4.73
CA VAL A 166 0.37 -8.56 3.91
C VAL A 166 -1.15 -8.54 3.83
N ASN A 167 -1.80 -7.44 4.20
CA ASN A 167 -3.26 -7.27 4.35
C ASN A 167 -4.14 -8.46 3.86
N PRO A 168 -4.27 -9.56 4.65
CA PRO A 168 -4.90 -10.78 4.16
C PRO A 168 -6.41 -10.63 3.99
N SER A 169 -7.03 -9.68 4.71
CA SER A 169 -8.44 -9.37 4.48
C SER A 169 -8.64 -8.83 3.06
N VAL A 170 -7.68 -8.10 2.49
CA VAL A 170 -7.76 -7.63 1.11
C VAL A 170 -7.31 -8.69 0.10
N PHE A 171 -6.18 -9.36 0.32
CA PHE A 171 -5.54 -10.20 -0.71
C PHE A 171 -5.70 -11.71 -0.53
N GLY A 172 -6.06 -12.18 0.66
CA GLY A 172 -6.29 -13.61 0.92
C GLY A 172 -5.01 -14.43 1.11
N ASP A 173 -3.84 -13.81 1.02
CA ASP A 173 -2.54 -14.44 1.20
C ASP A 173 -1.59 -13.62 2.09
N SER A 174 -0.34 -14.06 2.18
CA SER A 174 0.74 -13.38 2.91
C SER A 174 1.91 -12.97 1.99
N ARG A 175 1.68 -12.92 0.67
CA ARG A 175 2.73 -12.59 -0.29
C ARG A 175 3.08 -11.10 -0.23
N THR A 176 4.32 -10.81 -0.56
CA THR A 176 4.76 -9.42 -0.73
C THR A 176 4.13 -8.82 -1.94
N ARG A 177 3.35 -7.77 -1.72
CA ARG A 177 2.62 -7.07 -2.76
C ARG A 177 3.03 -5.61 -2.76
N LEU A 178 3.19 -5.05 -3.95
CA LEU A 178 3.34 -3.62 -4.13
C LEU A 178 1.97 -2.97 -3.96
N PHE A 179 1.77 -2.10 -2.99
CA PHE A 179 0.51 -1.38 -2.87
C PHE A 179 0.72 0.10 -2.58
N ALA A 180 -0.28 0.89 -2.95
CA ALA A 180 -0.39 2.30 -2.59
C ALA A 180 -1.64 2.50 -1.73
N TYR A 181 -1.60 3.43 -0.78
CA TYR A 181 -2.77 3.92 -0.09
C TYR A 181 -2.72 5.43 -0.10
N TRP A 182 -3.85 6.07 -0.37
CA TRP A 182 -3.94 7.52 -0.32
C TRP A 182 -5.29 7.98 0.22
N THR A 183 -5.32 9.19 0.77
CA THR A 183 -6.52 9.81 1.35
C THR A 183 -6.48 11.31 1.10
N LYS A 184 -7.63 11.92 0.79
CA LYS A 184 -7.72 13.38 0.64
C LYS A 184 -7.88 14.10 1.98
N ASP A 185 -8.22 13.37 3.04
CA ASP A 185 -8.71 13.93 4.29
C ASP A 185 -8.10 13.28 5.53
N ALA A 186 -6.84 12.86 5.45
CA ALA A 186 -6.09 12.30 6.58
C ALA A 186 -6.80 11.12 7.28
N TYR A 187 -7.32 10.16 6.49
CA TYR A 187 -8.01 8.96 6.99
C TYR A 187 -9.35 9.25 7.69
N THR A 188 -9.98 10.41 7.42
CA THR A 188 -11.24 10.79 8.08
C THR A 188 -12.52 10.38 7.34
N LYS A 189 -12.57 10.30 6.02
CA LYS A 189 -13.74 9.71 5.33
C LYS A 189 -13.32 9.01 4.06
N THR A 190 -12.17 9.37 3.53
CA THR A 190 -11.70 8.92 2.23
C THR A 190 -10.41 8.14 2.30
N GLY A 191 -10.15 7.48 1.17
CA GLY A 191 -8.97 6.71 0.93
C GLY A 191 -9.26 5.23 0.94
N CYS A 192 -8.43 4.53 0.18
CA CYS A 192 -8.39 3.09 0.16
C CYS A 192 -7.10 2.64 -0.51
N ILE A 193 -6.86 1.34 -0.46
CA ILE A 193 -5.70 0.71 -1.07
C ILE A 193 -5.86 0.61 -2.60
N ASN A 194 -4.75 0.80 -3.30
CA ASN A 194 -4.58 0.68 -4.75
C ASN A 194 -5.58 1.54 -5.54
N LEU A 195 -6.20 0.94 -6.56
CA LEU A 195 -7.17 1.54 -7.45
C LEU A 195 -8.62 1.29 -6.99
N LEU A 196 -8.82 0.87 -5.73
CA LEU A 196 -10.17 0.64 -5.20
C LEU A 196 -10.97 1.93 -5.02
N CYS A 197 -10.32 3.09 -5.17
CA CYS A 197 -10.88 4.43 -5.15
C CYS A 197 -10.38 5.18 -6.37
N SER A 198 -11.25 6.02 -6.91
CA SER A 198 -10.94 6.91 -8.00
C SER A 198 -10.06 8.07 -7.56
N GLY A 199 -9.08 8.45 -8.40
CA GLY A 199 -8.23 9.62 -8.20
C GLY A 199 -6.77 9.42 -8.63
N PHE A 200 -6.23 8.21 -8.54
CA PHE A 200 -4.90 7.89 -9.07
C PHE A 200 -4.97 7.56 -10.55
N VAL A 201 -4.28 8.31 -11.39
CA VAL A 201 -4.15 8.06 -12.82
C VAL A 201 -2.92 7.20 -13.05
N GLN A 202 -3.12 5.90 -13.26
CA GLN A 202 -2.05 4.97 -13.62
C GLN A 202 -1.71 5.12 -15.11
N THR A 203 -0.42 5.07 -15.42
CA THR A 203 0.11 5.29 -16.79
C THR A 203 1.01 4.17 -17.28
N THR A 204 1.48 3.29 -16.40
CA THR A 204 2.40 2.20 -16.76
C THR A 204 1.66 0.90 -17.08
N THR A 205 2.22 0.13 -18.02
CA THR A 205 1.86 -1.26 -18.28
C THR A 205 2.67 -2.27 -17.48
N LYS A 206 3.75 -1.84 -16.81
CA LYS A 206 4.75 -2.75 -16.21
C LYS A 206 4.43 -3.22 -14.79
N PHE A 207 3.64 -2.43 -14.05
CA PHE A 207 3.34 -2.72 -12.66
C PHE A 207 1.84 -2.57 -12.40
N ALA A 208 1.26 -3.56 -11.73
CA ALA A 208 -0.07 -3.55 -11.19
C ALA A 208 -0.02 -3.28 -9.68
N LEU A 209 -0.70 -2.24 -9.22
CA LEU A 209 -0.89 -2.04 -7.78
C LEU A 209 -1.71 -3.20 -7.19
N GLY A 210 -1.24 -3.73 -6.08
CA GLY A 210 -1.77 -4.90 -5.39
C GLY A 210 -1.20 -6.23 -5.83
N ALA A 211 -0.45 -6.31 -6.93
CA ALA A 211 0.13 -7.58 -7.40
C ALA A 211 1.42 -7.96 -6.65
N ALA A 212 1.67 -9.26 -6.59
CA ALA A 212 2.82 -9.82 -5.87
C ALA A 212 4.16 -9.49 -6.55
N ILE A 213 5.16 -9.19 -5.73
CA ILE A 213 6.55 -8.95 -6.17
C ILE A 213 7.41 -10.18 -5.86
N GLU A 214 8.34 -10.46 -6.76
CA GLU A 214 9.35 -11.49 -6.61
C GLU A 214 10.59 -11.10 -7.45
N PRO A 215 11.81 -11.37 -6.98
CA PRO A 215 12.19 -11.95 -5.69
C PRO A 215 12.01 -10.98 -4.51
N VAL A 216 12.29 -11.48 -3.31
CA VAL A 216 12.02 -10.84 -2.03
C VAL A 216 13.18 -11.15 -1.07
N SER A 217 13.55 -10.16 -0.26
CA SER A 217 14.72 -10.25 0.61
C SER A 217 14.61 -11.38 1.64
N ARG A 218 15.76 -11.99 1.97
CA ARG A 218 15.87 -13.03 3.00
C ARG A 218 16.81 -12.59 4.10
N ALA A 219 16.50 -12.94 5.35
CA ALA A 219 17.40 -12.66 6.46
C ALA A 219 18.75 -13.37 6.22
N ARG A 220 19.86 -12.63 6.34
CA ARG A 220 21.23 -13.10 6.07
C ARG A 220 21.44 -13.66 4.65
N GLY A 221 20.58 -13.33 3.70
CA GLY A 221 20.68 -13.77 2.30
C GLY A 221 20.58 -12.60 1.33
N ASP A 222 20.19 -12.91 0.09
CA ASP A 222 20.00 -11.90 -0.96
C ASP A 222 19.02 -10.80 -0.51
N GLN A 223 19.41 -9.55 -0.75
CA GLN A 223 18.62 -8.37 -0.50
C GLN A 223 18.10 -7.79 -1.82
N TYR A 224 16.84 -7.36 -1.81
CA TYR A 224 16.18 -6.77 -2.96
C TYR A 224 15.55 -5.43 -2.60
N TYR A 225 15.50 -4.49 -3.55
CA TYR A 225 14.96 -3.15 -3.32
C TYR A 225 14.06 -2.66 -4.45
N MET A 226 13.14 -1.76 -4.11
CA MET A 226 12.39 -0.94 -5.05
C MET A 226 12.67 0.54 -4.72
N ALA A 227 13.07 1.30 -5.72
CA ALA A 227 13.39 2.72 -5.57
C ALA A 227 12.15 3.55 -5.91
N PHE A 228 11.45 4.07 -4.91
CA PHE A 228 10.29 4.92 -5.12
C PHE A 228 10.66 6.40 -5.03
N SER A 229 10.13 7.20 -5.95
CA SER A 229 10.13 8.66 -5.80
C SER A 229 8.72 9.19 -5.97
N MET A 230 8.36 10.14 -5.10
CA MET A 230 7.12 10.88 -5.14
C MET A 230 7.41 12.36 -5.06
N TYR A 231 6.91 13.13 -6.03
CA TYR A 231 7.20 14.56 -6.12
C TYR A 231 6.04 15.31 -6.77
N LEU A 232 5.89 16.57 -6.35
CA LEU A 232 5.00 17.51 -6.98
C LEU A 232 5.69 18.11 -8.21
N ASP A 233 5.09 17.94 -9.37
CA ASP A 233 5.52 18.62 -10.59
C ASP A 233 5.06 20.09 -10.54
N PRO A 234 5.98 21.07 -10.51
CA PRO A 234 5.64 22.49 -10.34
C PRO A 234 4.85 23.07 -11.51
N ASN A 235 4.97 22.51 -12.73
CA ASN A 235 4.27 23.09 -13.88
C ASN A 235 2.86 22.49 -14.04
N SER A 236 2.71 21.18 -13.80
CA SER A 236 1.42 20.50 -13.95
C SER A 236 0.58 20.49 -12.67
N GLY A 237 1.20 20.68 -11.50
CA GLY A 237 0.55 20.54 -10.20
C GLY A 237 0.20 19.09 -9.85
N ASN A 238 0.76 18.10 -10.57
CA ASN A 238 0.50 16.69 -10.34
C ASN A 238 1.51 16.10 -9.35
N TRP A 239 1.04 15.24 -8.44
CA TRP A 239 1.90 14.40 -7.62
C TRP A 239 2.25 13.13 -8.38
N TRP A 240 3.48 13.05 -8.89
CA TRP A 240 3.96 11.90 -9.64
C TRP A 240 4.50 10.81 -8.72
N LEU A 241 4.24 9.57 -9.10
CA LEU A 241 4.81 8.38 -8.49
C LEU A 241 5.67 7.64 -9.53
N THR A 242 6.89 7.31 -9.13
CA THR A 242 7.84 6.54 -9.94
C THR A 242 8.40 5.36 -9.15
N CYS A 243 8.76 4.29 -9.87
CA CYS A 243 9.49 3.14 -9.35
C CYS A 243 10.67 2.82 -10.26
N GLY A 244 11.88 3.11 -9.79
CA GLY A 244 13.08 3.18 -10.63
C GLY A 244 12.85 4.18 -11.76
N ASN A 245 13.12 3.76 -13.00
CA ASN A 245 12.92 4.59 -14.19
C ASN A 245 11.48 4.54 -14.74
N ASN A 246 10.55 3.89 -14.04
CA ASN A 246 9.19 3.70 -14.52
C ASN A 246 8.24 4.70 -13.86
N VAL A 247 7.54 5.47 -14.68
CA VAL A 247 6.45 6.36 -14.24
C VAL A 247 5.21 5.51 -13.98
N MET A 248 4.87 5.32 -12.70
CA MET A 248 3.72 4.51 -12.30
C MET A 248 2.41 5.22 -12.65
N GLY A 249 2.36 6.52 -12.38
CA GLY A 249 1.17 7.34 -12.53
C GLY A 249 1.27 8.58 -11.65
N TYR A 250 0.15 9.26 -11.45
CA TYR A 250 0.09 10.48 -10.66
C TYR A 250 -1.29 10.72 -10.04
N TRP A 251 -1.31 11.56 -9.01
CA TRP A 251 -2.54 12.16 -8.50
C TRP A 251 -2.60 13.62 -8.95
N PRO A 252 -3.69 14.04 -9.63
CA PRO A 252 -3.92 15.45 -9.89
C PRO A 252 -3.99 16.26 -8.59
N GLY A 253 -3.22 17.34 -8.51
CA GLY A 253 -3.17 18.20 -7.30
C GLY A 253 -4.52 18.81 -6.95
N THR A 254 -5.42 18.95 -7.93
CA THR A 254 -6.81 19.42 -7.76
C THR A 254 -7.65 18.53 -6.84
N LEU A 255 -7.23 17.28 -6.58
CA LEU A 255 -7.89 16.39 -5.63
C LEU A 255 -7.62 16.77 -4.17
N PHE A 256 -6.62 17.61 -3.91
CA PHE A 256 -6.14 17.89 -2.56
C PHE A 256 -6.23 19.37 -2.22
N SER A 257 -6.68 19.67 -1.00
CA SER A 257 -6.54 21.00 -0.41
C SER A 257 -5.16 21.17 0.23
N GLY A 258 -4.75 20.22 1.07
CA GLY A 258 -3.51 20.33 1.87
C GLY A 258 -2.21 20.01 1.13
N LEU A 259 -2.26 19.24 0.03
CA LEU A 259 -1.10 18.88 -0.80
C LEU A 259 -1.06 19.64 -2.13
N LYS A 260 -1.86 20.70 -2.28
CA LYS A 260 -1.96 21.43 -3.56
C LYS A 260 -0.64 22.07 -3.99
N HIS A 261 0.15 22.54 -3.03
CA HIS A 261 1.35 23.35 -3.29
C HIS A 261 2.65 22.74 -2.76
N SER A 262 2.57 21.95 -1.69
CA SER A 262 3.72 21.32 -1.05
C SER A 262 3.27 20.23 -0.09
N ALA A 263 4.21 19.37 0.32
CA ALA A 263 4.06 18.53 1.49
C ALA A 263 4.69 19.25 2.70
N THR A 264 4.08 19.14 3.88
CA THR A 264 4.64 19.72 5.12
C THR A 264 5.39 18.72 5.98
N ALA A 265 5.28 17.43 5.67
CA ALA A 265 6.05 16.37 6.30
C ALA A 265 6.27 15.24 5.29
N VAL A 266 7.39 14.54 5.44
CA VAL A 266 7.70 13.31 4.72
C VAL A 266 8.15 12.28 5.75
N GLN A 267 7.64 11.06 5.63
CA GLN A 267 7.95 9.97 6.54
C GLN A 267 8.41 8.74 5.76
N TRP A 268 9.35 8.01 6.34
CA TRP A 268 9.77 6.70 5.88
C TRP A 268 9.62 5.72 7.03
N GLY A 269 9.26 4.48 6.75
CA GLY A 269 9.14 3.45 7.78
C GLY A 269 8.21 2.33 7.38
N GLY A 270 7.56 1.77 8.40
CA GLY A 270 6.55 0.73 8.27
C GLY A 270 5.37 1.00 9.19
N GLU A 271 4.22 0.48 8.81
CA GLU A 271 2.99 0.59 9.59
C GLU A 271 2.47 -0.82 9.91
N VAL A 272 1.97 -0.99 11.13
CA VAL A 272 1.24 -2.20 11.52
C VAL A 272 -0.13 -1.81 12.05
N TYR A 273 -1.14 -2.52 11.54
CA TYR A 273 -2.49 -2.43 12.07
C TYR A 273 -2.70 -3.46 13.19
N SER A 274 -3.31 -3.02 14.30
CA SER A 274 -3.75 -3.86 15.40
C SER A 274 -5.25 -3.63 15.65
N PRO A 275 -6.11 -4.66 15.59
CA PRO A 275 -7.53 -4.50 15.86
C PRO A 275 -7.82 -4.13 17.32
N ASN A 276 -6.91 -4.52 18.23
CA ASN A 276 -7.03 -4.17 19.65
C ASN A 276 -6.69 -2.69 19.92
N GLY A 277 -6.10 -2.00 18.94
CA GLY A 277 -5.60 -0.64 19.09
C GLY A 277 -4.15 -0.59 19.61
N ILE A 278 -3.63 0.63 19.72
CA ILE A 278 -2.32 0.93 20.29
C ILE A 278 -2.40 0.80 21.82
N MET A 279 -1.34 0.29 22.45
CA MET A 279 -1.16 0.10 23.89
C MET A 279 -2.16 -0.85 24.55
N LYS A 280 -2.84 -1.70 23.75
CA LYS A 280 -3.78 -2.71 24.27
C LYS A 280 -3.21 -4.11 24.21
N LYS A 281 -3.49 -4.87 25.27
CA LYS A 281 -3.08 -6.27 25.44
C LYS A 281 -4.27 -7.21 25.16
N PRO A 282 -4.03 -8.39 24.56
CA PRO A 282 -2.77 -8.81 23.96
C PRO A 282 -2.43 -7.98 22.72
N HIS A 283 -1.16 -7.64 22.55
CA HIS A 283 -0.71 -6.93 21.35
C HIS A 283 -0.77 -7.84 20.11
N THR A 284 -0.83 -7.24 18.92
CA THR A 284 -0.82 -8.00 17.65
C THR A 284 0.48 -8.79 17.47
N ARG A 285 0.36 -10.05 17.05
CA ARG A 285 1.48 -10.93 16.65
C ARG A 285 2.09 -10.58 15.29
N THR A 286 1.64 -9.48 14.70
CA THR A 286 2.05 -9.04 13.37
C THR A 286 3.48 -8.49 13.40
N PRO A 287 4.45 -9.11 12.71
CA PRO A 287 5.78 -8.54 12.60
C PRO A 287 5.80 -7.34 11.65
N MET A 288 6.65 -6.35 11.90
CA MET A 288 6.93 -5.23 10.99
C MET A 288 8.23 -5.46 10.21
N GLY A 289 8.25 -5.10 8.92
CA GLY A 289 9.41 -5.33 8.06
C GLY A 289 9.74 -6.82 7.97
N SER A 290 10.97 -7.19 8.32
CA SER A 290 11.43 -8.59 8.39
C SER A 290 11.05 -9.30 9.69
N GLY A 291 10.42 -8.61 10.64
CA GLY A 291 10.18 -9.09 12.00
C GLY A 291 11.38 -8.99 12.94
N ASN A 292 12.57 -8.63 12.44
CA ASN A 292 13.74 -8.38 13.28
C ASN A 292 13.72 -6.92 13.80
N TRP A 293 14.31 -6.71 14.98
CA TRP A 293 14.56 -5.37 15.52
C TRP A 293 15.48 -4.55 14.61
N ALA A 294 15.29 -3.23 14.59
CA ALA A 294 16.10 -2.29 13.81
C ALA A 294 17.59 -2.35 14.18
N SER A 295 17.90 -2.70 15.43
CA SER A 295 19.27 -2.96 15.91
C SER A 295 19.96 -4.13 15.23
N SER A 296 19.24 -4.99 14.50
CA SER A 296 19.81 -6.10 13.73
C SER A 296 20.48 -5.66 12.42
N LEU A 297 20.28 -4.40 12.01
CA LEU A 297 20.95 -3.74 10.88
C LEU A 297 20.86 -4.53 9.56
N TRP A 298 21.84 -4.31 8.67
CA TRP A 298 21.91 -4.86 7.32
C TRP A 298 21.71 -6.38 7.30
N SER A 299 21.11 -6.87 6.21
CA SER A 299 20.75 -8.28 5.96
C SER A 299 19.68 -8.87 6.88
N ARG A 300 19.28 -8.22 7.96
CA ARG A 300 18.31 -8.76 8.93
C ARG A 300 17.12 -7.84 9.13
N ALA A 301 17.33 -6.56 9.40
CA ALA A 301 16.26 -5.58 9.58
C ALA A 301 15.81 -5.01 8.23
N CYS A 302 14.55 -4.60 8.14
CA CYS A 302 14.07 -3.83 6.99
C CYS A 302 14.64 -2.41 7.08
N PHE A 303 14.89 -1.78 5.93
CA PHE A 303 15.48 -0.44 5.91
C PHE A 303 15.04 0.37 4.70
N HIS A 304 15.06 1.69 4.87
CA HIS A 304 15.10 2.67 3.80
C HIS A 304 16.52 3.24 3.70
N THR A 305 16.95 3.58 2.50
CA THR A 305 18.25 4.22 2.23
C THR A 305 18.08 5.23 1.10
N ASN A 306 19.12 6.03 0.84
CA ASN A 306 19.09 7.12 -0.13
C ASN A 306 17.88 8.06 0.11
N LEU A 307 17.67 8.42 1.38
CA LEU A 307 16.59 9.32 1.77
C LEU A 307 16.86 10.71 1.17
N ARG A 308 15.90 11.22 0.39
CA ARG A 308 16.00 12.50 -0.30
C ARG A 308 14.69 13.27 -0.24
N ILE A 309 14.82 14.59 -0.19
CA ILE A 309 13.73 15.54 -0.36
C ILE A 309 14.12 16.58 -1.41
N LYS A 310 13.13 17.21 -2.02
CA LYS A 310 13.28 18.42 -2.83
C LYS A 310 12.32 19.45 -2.24
N ASP A 311 12.87 20.53 -1.73
CA ASP A 311 12.09 21.64 -1.18
C ASP A 311 12.10 22.84 -2.13
N PHE A 312 11.75 24.03 -1.62
CA PHE A 312 11.69 25.27 -2.40
C PHE A 312 13.03 25.68 -3.03
N SER A 313 14.16 25.10 -2.58
CA SER A 313 15.45 25.30 -3.25
C SER A 313 15.55 24.60 -4.61
N LEU A 314 14.59 23.73 -4.95
CA LEU A 314 14.56 22.86 -6.12
C LEU A 314 15.75 21.91 -6.24
N GLN A 315 16.56 21.78 -5.18
CA GLN A 315 17.67 20.85 -5.11
C GLN A 315 17.26 19.57 -4.38
N VAL A 316 17.64 18.43 -4.95
CA VAL A 316 17.54 17.13 -4.28
C VAL A 316 18.61 17.07 -3.20
N LYS A 317 18.20 16.96 -1.94
CA LYS A 317 19.11 16.97 -0.79
C LYS A 317 18.71 15.96 0.27
N TYR A 318 19.69 15.64 1.12
CA TYR A 318 19.45 14.87 2.33
C TYR A 318 18.64 15.72 3.34
N PRO A 319 17.60 15.16 3.99
CA PRO A 319 16.82 15.90 4.98
C PRO A 319 17.67 16.26 6.21
N GLN A 320 17.69 17.53 6.61
CA GLN A 320 18.51 18.02 7.73
C GLN A 320 17.93 17.66 9.10
N TYR A 321 16.59 17.66 9.22
CA TYR A 321 15.88 17.39 10.47
C TYR A 321 15.22 16.01 10.39
N LEU A 322 15.94 14.98 10.86
CA LEU A 322 15.39 13.64 11.00
C LEU A 322 15.15 13.32 12.48
N GLY A 323 13.93 12.94 12.79
CA GLY A 323 13.55 12.37 14.08
C GLY A 323 13.17 10.90 13.92
N GLU A 324 13.64 10.06 14.83
CA GLU A 324 13.16 8.70 14.95
C GLU A 324 11.91 8.67 15.83
N TYR A 325 10.89 7.92 15.40
CA TYR A 325 9.63 7.82 16.12
C TYR A 325 9.11 6.37 16.09
N VAL A 326 8.49 5.95 17.19
CA VAL A 326 7.84 4.65 17.32
C VAL A 326 6.68 4.76 18.31
N ASP A 327 5.50 4.27 17.93
CA ASP A 327 4.32 4.28 18.80
C ASP A 327 4.49 3.30 19.99
N GLU A 328 5.11 2.14 19.72
CA GLU A 328 5.20 1.00 20.63
C GLU A 328 6.62 0.41 20.69
N HIS A 329 7.50 1.05 21.46
CA HIS A 329 8.94 0.74 21.52
C HIS A 329 9.27 -0.68 22.00
N ASN A 330 8.38 -1.31 22.77
CA ASN A 330 8.56 -2.70 23.22
C ASN A 330 8.12 -3.73 22.17
N CYS A 331 7.44 -3.32 21.10
CA CYS A 331 6.89 -4.19 20.06
C CYS A 331 7.62 -4.01 18.72
N TYR A 332 8.02 -2.76 18.44
CA TYR A 332 8.75 -2.34 17.24
C TYR A 332 9.85 -1.35 17.60
N SER A 333 10.77 -1.16 16.66
CA SER A 333 11.93 -0.28 16.84
C SER A 333 12.30 0.39 15.53
N THR A 334 12.97 1.54 15.66
CA THR A 334 13.61 2.30 14.60
C THR A 334 15.08 2.50 14.96
N LYS A 335 15.95 2.63 13.95
CA LYS A 335 17.36 2.97 14.13
C LYS A 335 17.91 3.70 12.90
N LEU A 336 18.30 4.96 13.04
CA LEU A 336 19.08 5.66 12.02
C LEU A 336 20.56 5.34 12.22
N HIS A 337 21.11 4.49 11.36
CA HIS A 337 22.47 3.96 11.51
C HIS A 337 23.40 4.42 10.40
N ARG A 338 24.62 4.80 10.77
CA ARG A 338 25.73 5.07 9.85
C ARG A 338 26.83 4.04 10.07
N ASP A 339 27.28 3.40 9.00
CA ASP A 339 28.40 2.45 9.06
C ASP A 339 29.71 3.18 9.42
N THR A 340 29.87 4.42 8.96
CA THR A 340 31.00 5.32 9.31
C THR A 340 30.52 6.77 9.36
N TYR A 341 31.30 7.69 9.96
CA TYR A 341 30.97 9.12 10.00
C TYR A 341 30.73 9.74 8.59
N LYS A 342 31.45 9.25 7.58
CA LYS A 342 31.34 9.72 6.18
C LYS A 342 30.24 9.00 5.40
N ALA A 343 29.71 7.88 5.89
CA ALA A 343 28.68 7.12 5.20
C ALA A 343 27.31 7.82 5.31
N GLU A 344 26.52 7.70 4.25
CA GLU A 344 25.09 8.03 4.33
C GLU A 344 24.39 7.05 5.28
N PRO A 345 23.46 7.55 6.12
CA PRO A 345 22.74 6.69 7.04
C PRO A 345 21.71 5.84 6.31
N ARG A 346 21.46 4.66 6.87
CA ARG A 346 20.32 3.80 6.57
C ARG A 346 19.32 3.89 7.72
N PHE A 347 18.06 4.04 7.39
CA PHE A 347 16.98 4.06 8.36
C PHE A 347 16.39 2.67 8.49
N TYR A 348 16.73 1.98 9.59
CA TYR A 348 16.25 0.64 9.89
C TYR A 348 14.95 0.70 10.71
N PHE A 349 14.04 -0.24 10.44
CA PHE A 349 12.79 -0.37 11.18
C PHE A 349 12.32 -1.83 11.20
N GLY A 350 11.59 -2.20 12.23
CA GLY A 350 11.00 -3.52 12.35
C GLY A 350 10.74 -3.95 13.79
N GLY A 351 10.28 -5.18 13.95
CA GLY A 351 10.04 -5.81 15.23
C GLY A 351 9.06 -6.97 15.11
N PRO A 352 9.04 -7.87 16.10
CA PRO A 352 8.23 -9.09 16.06
C PRO A 352 6.74 -8.84 16.31
N GLY A 353 6.36 -7.68 16.83
CA GLY A 353 5.03 -7.47 17.40
C GLY A 353 4.99 -8.05 18.81
N GLN A 354 3.98 -8.87 19.11
CA GLN A 354 3.78 -9.49 20.42
C GLN A 354 5.03 -10.29 20.88
N ASN A 355 5.51 -10.02 22.09
CA ASN A 355 6.67 -10.65 22.71
C ASN A 355 6.62 -10.46 24.25
N PRO A 356 7.52 -11.03 25.07
CA PRO A 356 7.45 -10.90 26.54
C PRO A 356 7.45 -9.45 27.07
N LEU A 357 8.09 -8.50 26.38
CA LEU A 357 8.08 -7.07 26.74
C LEU A 357 6.88 -6.32 26.13
N CYS A 358 6.20 -6.94 25.17
CA CYS A 358 4.98 -6.45 24.51
C CYS A 358 3.91 -7.56 24.48
N PRO A 359 3.31 -7.88 25.63
CA PRO A 359 2.42 -9.03 25.77
C PRO A 359 1.05 -8.86 25.11
#